data_AF-A0A7J7SG98-F1
#
_entry.id   AF-A0A7J7SG98-F1
#
_cell.length_a   1.000
_cell.length_b   1.000
_cell.length_c   1.000
_cell.angle_alpha   90.00
_cell.angle_beta   90.00
_cell.angle_gamma   90.00
#
_symmetry.space_group_name_H-M   'P 1'
#
loop_
_entity.id
_entity.type
_entity.pdbx_description
1 polymer ?
#
loop_
_entity_poly.entity_id
_entity_poly.type
_entity_poly.pdbx_seq_one_letter_code
_entity_poly.pdbx_strand_id
1 'polypeptide(L)'
;MSDTAVADTRRLNSKPQDLTDAYGPPSNFLEIDIFNPQTVGVGRARFTTYEVRMRTNLPIFKLKESCVRRRYSDFEWLKNELERDSKIVVPPLPGKALKRQLPFRGDEGIFEESFIEERRQGLEQFINKIAGHPLAQNERCLHMFLQEEAIDRNYVPGKGGIWVWLYWLPGYWRDCLRRKWDPGSGMTQHQIHYHLSWTAYSPQIPQVHTFSRTSATGDQGSA
;
A
#
# COMPACT_ATOMS: atom_id res chain seq x y z
N MET A 1 -11.68 -35.52 45.31
CA MET A 1 -10.69 -34.44 45.14
C MET A 1 -9.47 -35.08 44.52
N SER A 2 -9.24 -34.88 43.22
CA SER A 2 -8.08 -35.44 42.55
C SER A 2 -7.67 -34.50 41.41
N ASP A 3 -6.55 -33.84 41.69
CA ASP A 3 -5.52 -33.27 40.83
C ASP A 3 -5.92 -32.29 39.74
N THR A 4 -5.79 -31.02 40.12
CA THR A 4 -5.52 -29.88 39.25
C THR A 4 -4.35 -30.21 38.31
N ALA A 5 -4.63 -30.39 37.03
CA ALA A 5 -3.61 -30.51 35.99
C ALA A 5 -2.74 -29.24 36.00
N VAL A 6 -1.52 -29.36 36.53
CA VAL A 6 -0.50 -28.30 36.47
C VAL A 6 -0.19 -28.08 35.00
N ALA A 7 -0.46 -26.86 34.52
CA ALA A 7 -0.19 -26.45 33.16
C ALA A 7 1.29 -26.74 32.80
N ASP A 8 1.46 -27.44 31.68
CA ASP A 8 2.72 -27.97 31.17
C ASP A 8 3.76 -26.86 30.96
N THR A 9 4.77 -26.78 31.83
CA THR A 9 5.90 -25.84 31.70
C THR A 9 7.00 -26.35 30.75
N ARG A 10 6.73 -27.43 29.98
CA ARG A 10 7.68 -27.94 28.99
C ARG A 10 7.90 -26.90 27.88
N ARG A 11 9.18 -26.59 27.61
CA ARG A 11 9.58 -25.79 26.45
C ARG A 11 9.07 -26.48 25.19
N LEU A 12 8.32 -25.72 24.38
CA LEU A 12 7.91 -26.16 23.05
C LEU A 12 9.17 -26.47 22.22
N ASN A 13 9.14 -27.60 21.51
CA ASN A 13 10.25 -28.01 20.65
C ASN A 13 10.32 -27.02 19.46
N SER A 14 11.22 -26.04 19.51
CA SER A 14 11.40 -25.08 18.42
C SER A 14 12.18 -25.74 17.29
N LYS A 15 11.74 -25.51 16.05
CA LYS A 15 12.47 -25.97 14.87
C LYS A 15 13.84 -25.27 14.85
N PRO A 16 14.96 -25.99 14.62
CA PRO A 16 16.28 -25.38 14.51
C PRO A 16 16.28 -24.28 13.45
N GLN A 17 16.94 -23.16 13.71
CA GLN A 17 17.13 -22.11 12.70
C GLN A 17 17.99 -22.66 11.56
N ASP A 18 17.60 -22.34 10.33
CA ASP A 18 18.36 -22.70 9.14
C ASP A 18 19.65 -21.87 9.05
N LEU A 19 20.75 -22.47 8.57
CA LEU A 19 22.04 -21.78 8.43
C LEU A 19 21.92 -20.59 7.45
N THR A 20 21.06 -20.70 6.45
CA THR A 20 20.81 -19.60 5.50
C THR A 20 20.05 -18.43 6.12
N ASP A 21 19.22 -18.68 7.14
CA ASP A 21 18.49 -17.64 7.89
C ASP A 21 19.41 -17.00 8.95
N ALA A 22 20.25 -17.81 9.60
CA ALA A 22 21.20 -17.34 10.60
C ALA A 22 22.30 -16.43 10.03
N TYR A 23 22.74 -16.69 8.79
CA TYR A 23 23.82 -15.93 8.13
C TYR A 23 23.35 -15.13 6.91
N GLY A 24 22.06 -15.15 6.61
CA GLY A 24 21.47 -14.37 5.52
C GLY A 24 21.42 -12.88 5.86
N PRO A 25 21.52 -11.98 4.86
CA PRO A 25 21.26 -10.57 5.10
C PRO A 25 19.82 -10.39 5.63
N PRO A 26 19.61 -9.48 6.60
CA PRO A 26 18.28 -9.23 7.16
C PRO A 26 17.30 -8.92 6.04
N SER A 27 16.22 -9.69 5.99
CA SER A 27 15.46 -9.96 4.77
C SER A 27 14.48 -8.87 4.35
N ASN A 28 14.41 -7.73 5.06
CA ASN A 28 13.46 -6.64 4.77
C ASN A 28 14.12 -5.25 4.88
N PHE A 29 14.17 -4.51 3.77
CA PHE A 29 14.59 -3.11 3.73
C PHE A 29 13.60 -2.24 2.95
N LEU A 30 13.51 -0.98 3.36
CA LEU A 30 12.76 0.07 2.70
C LEU A 30 13.54 1.36 2.89
N GLU A 31 14.07 1.90 1.81
CA GLU A 31 14.78 3.16 1.78
C GLU A 31 14.07 4.11 0.83
N ILE A 32 13.88 5.35 1.28
CA ILE A 32 13.27 6.41 0.49
C ILE A 32 14.16 7.65 0.56
N ASP A 33 14.66 8.07 -0.59
CA ASP A 33 15.48 9.25 -0.74
C ASP A 33 14.68 10.38 -1.39
N ILE A 34 14.91 11.61 -0.94
CA ILE A 34 14.38 12.81 -1.59
C ILE A 34 15.53 13.68 -2.10
N PHE A 35 15.59 13.93 -3.39
CA PHE A 35 16.69 14.68 -4.02
C PHE A 35 16.23 15.48 -5.25
N ASN A 36 17.18 16.11 -5.96
CA ASN A 36 16.96 16.91 -7.17
C ASN A 36 15.82 17.93 -7.06
N PRO A 37 15.94 18.93 -6.17
CA PRO A 37 14.97 20.02 -6.13
C PRO A 37 14.95 20.78 -7.46
N GLN A 38 13.77 20.95 -8.04
CA GLN A 38 13.58 21.72 -9.26
C GLN A 38 12.43 22.71 -9.09
N THR A 39 12.69 23.97 -9.40
CA THR A 39 11.66 25.01 -9.45
C THR A 39 10.95 24.94 -10.80
N VAL A 40 9.65 24.67 -10.76
CA VAL A 40 8.76 24.58 -11.93
C VAL A 40 7.80 25.77 -11.92
N GLY A 41 7.46 26.29 -13.10
CA GLY A 41 6.52 27.40 -13.28
C GLY A 41 7.21 28.73 -13.56
N VAL A 42 6.40 29.78 -13.75
CA VAL A 42 6.88 31.12 -14.11
C VAL A 42 6.21 32.18 -13.22
N GLY A 43 6.97 33.21 -12.83
CA GLY A 43 6.47 34.33 -12.04
C GLY A 43 5.99 33.93 -10.64
N ARG A 44 4.73 34.24 -10.32
CA ARG A 44 4.10 33.97 -9.01
C ARG A 44 3.59 32.53 -8.86
N ALA A 45 3.49 31.77 -9.95
CA ALA A 45 3.04 30.38 -9.94
C ALA A 45 4.19 29.36 -9.81
N ARG A 46 5.39 29.82 -9.41
CA ARG A 46 6.57 28.97 -9.23
C ARG A 46 6.43 28.10 -7.98
N PHE A 47 6.82 26.83 -8.08
CA PHE A 47 6.89 25.91 -6.94
C PHE A 47 8.05 24.93 -7.10
N THR A 48 8.60 24.49 -5.98
CA THR A 48 9.69 23.50 -5.95
C THR A 48 9.12 22.09 -5.89
N THR A 49 9.62 21.23 -6.76
CA THR A 49 9.35 19.78 -6.80
C THR A 49 10.61 19.03 -6.44
N TYR A 50 10.44 17.82 -5.91
CA TYR A 50 11.51 16.93 -5.49
C TYR A 50 11.31 15.57 -6.16
N GLU A 51 12.42 14.89 -6.46
CA GLU A 51 12.39 13.48 -6.83
C GLU A 51 12.36 12.63 -5.58
N VAL A 52 11.39 11.73 -5.51
CA VAL A 52 11.20 10.76 -4.44
C VAL A 52 11.56 9.40 -5.03
N ARG A 53 12.69 8.85 -4.60
CA ARG A 53 13.14 7.51 -4.99
C ARG A 53 12.87 6.55 -3.86
N MET A 54 12.19 5.46 -4.15
CA MET A 54 11.97 4.37 -3.20
C MET A 54 12.66 3.11 -3.71
N ARG A 55 13.33 2.39 -2.80
CA ARG A 55 13.85 1.04 -3.01
C ARG A 55 13.43 0.15 -1.86
N THR A 56 12.91 -1.03 -2.17
CA THR A 56 12.45 -1.97 -1.16
C THR A 56 12.44 -3.40 -1.69
N ASN A 57 12.64 -4.35 -0.79
CA ASN A 57 12.38 -5.76 -1.06
C ASN A 57 11.01 -6.24 -0.53
N LEU A 58 10.26 -5.39 0.19
CA LEU A 58 8.99 -5.75 0.80
C LEU A 58 7.97 -6.18 -0.26
N PRO A 59 7.17 -7.24 -0.01
CA PRO A 59 6.20 -7.76 -0.97
C PRO A 59 4.93 -6.91 -1.07
N ILE A 60 4.69 -6.00 -0.11
CA ILE A 60 3.52 -5.11 -0.11
C ILE A 60 3.58 -4.06 -1.22
N PHE A 61 4.79 -3.68 -1.64
CA PHE A 61 5.02 -2.73 -2.72
C PHE A 61 5.06 -3.46 -4.07
N LYS A 62 4.25 -2.98 -5.02
CA LYS A 62 4.21 -3.52 -6.39
C LYS A 62 5.55 -3.39 -7.12
N LEU A 63 6.21 -2.25 -6.97
CA LEU A 63 7.52 -1.96 -7.56
C LEU A 63 8.59 -2.06 -6.48
N LYS A 64 9.71 -2.71 -6.83
CA LYS A 64 10.89 -2.81 -5.95
C LYS A 64 11.72 -1.53 -5.97
N GLU A 65 11.69 -0.81 -7.09
CA GLU A 65 12.27 0.51 -7.23
C GLU A 65 11.27 1.42 -7.95
N SER A 66 11.20 2.68 -7.52
CA SER A 66 10.39 3.70 -8.19
C SER A 66 11.01 5.08 -7.99
N CYS A 67 10.82 5.98 -8.95
CA CYS A 67 11.23 7.37 -8.87
C CYS A 67 10.08 8.24 -9.39
N VAL A 68 9.53 9.10 -8.53
CA VAL A 68 8.38 9.95 -8.83
C VAL A 68 8.65 11.38 -8.41
N ARG A 69 8.10 12.37 -9.12
CA ARG A 69 8.22 13.78 -8.73
C ARG A 69 7.05 14.21 -7.85
N ARG A 70 7.35 14.87 -6.73
CA ARG A 70 6.36 15.36 -5.76
C ARG A 70 6.67 16.78 -5.32
N ARG A 71 5.64 17.60 -5.11
CA ARG A 71 5.77 18.91 -4.46
C ARG A 71 5.35 18.83 -3.01
N TYR A 72 5.73 19.83 -2.20
CA TYR A 72 5.36 19.90 -0.78
C TYR A 72 3.86 19.69 -0.52
N SER A 73 2.97 20.28 -1.32
CA SER A 73 1.52 20.11 -1.14
C SER A 73 0.99 18.71 -1.45
N ASP A 74 1.78 17.86 -2.11
CA ASP A 74 1.45 16.44 -2.26
C ASP A 74 1.74 15.66 -0.98
N PHE A 75 2.81 16.02 -0.26
CA PHE A 75 3.10 15.46 1.08
C PHE A 75 2.03 15.88 2.10
N GLU A 76 1.53 17.11 1.99
CA GLU A 76 0.39 17.55 2.80
C GLU A 76 -0.87 16.75 2.53
N TRP A 77 -1.14 16.47 1.26
CA TRP A 77 -2.26 15.62 0.88
C TRP A 77 -2.11 14.22 1.48
N LEU A 78 -0.93 13.60 1.38
CA LEU A 78 -0.66 12.28 1.97
C LEU A 78 -0.87 12.30 3.50
N LYS A 79 -0.34 13.33 4.19
CA LYS A 79 -0.53 13.50 5.63
C LYS A 79 -2.01 13.55 6.00
N ASN A 80 -2.79 14.40 5.33
CA ASN A 80 -4.22 14.57 5.63
C ASN A 80 -5.01 13.28 5.38
N GLU A 81 -4.62 12.52 4.36
CA GLU A 81 -5.26 11.25 4.03
C GLU A 81 -5.01 10.18 5.09
N LEU A 82 -3.75 10.06 5.54
CA LEU A 82 -3.36 9.14 6.61
C LEU A 82 -3.98 9.53 7.95
N GLU A 83 -4.11 10.83 8.26
CA GLU A 83 -4.77 11.29 9.49
C GLU A 83 -6.27 11.04 9.49
N ARG A 84 -6.91 11.00 8.31
CA ARG A 84 -8.35 10.77 8.18
C ARG A 84 -8.71 9.29 8.35
N ASP A 85 -7.97 8.42 7.67
CA ASP A 85 -8.38 7.02 7.52
C ASP A 85 -7.57 6.08 8.42
N SER A 86 -6.32 6.43 8.75
CA SER A 86 -5.44 5.60 9.56
C SER A 86 -5.35 6.14 10.99
N LYS A 87 -5.48 5.27 11.99
CA LYS A 87 -5.28 5.62 13.42
C LYS A 87 -3.80 5.80 13.79
N ILE A 88 -2.99 6.33 12.86
CA ILE A 88 -1.55 6.47 12.98
C ILE A 88 -1.23 7.87 13.47
N VAL A 89 -0.25 7.99 14.36
CA VAL A 89 0.33 9.28 14.73
C VAL A 89 1.23 9.75 13.60
N VAL A 90 0.71 10.61 12.73
CA VAL A 90 1.43 11.13 11.57
C VAL A 90 2.51 12.14 12.03
N PRO A 91 3.78 11.97 11.65
CA PRO A 91 4.83 12.92 11.99
C PRO A 91 4.54 14.32 11.42
N PRO A 92 5.00 15.39 12.09
CA PRO A 92 4.83 16.74 11.57
C PRO A 92 5.65 16.92 10.27
N LEU A 93 5.06 17.62 9.30
CA LEU A 93 5.77 18.06 8.10
C LEU A 93 6.70 19.24 8.44
N PRO A 94 7.79 19.44 7.68
CA PRO A 94 8.57 20.67 7.79
C PRO A 94 7.66 21.88 7.54
N GLY A 95 7.82 22.93 8.36
CA GLY A 95 6.85 24.00 8.46
C GLY A 95 6.47 24.64 7.11
N LYS A 96 5.18 24.91 6.92
CA LYS A 96 4.72 25.85 5.89
C LYS A 96 5.33 27.20 6.21
N ALA A 97 6.44 27.54 5.56
CA ALA A 97 7.14 28.79 5.75
C ALA A 97 6.35 29.99 5.18
N LEU A 98 5.15 30.23 5.71
CA LEU A 98 4.23 31.31 5.35
C LEU A 98 4.93 32.67 5.43
N LYS A 99 5.81 32.86 6.43
CA LYS A 99 6.62 34.08 6.56
C LYS A 99 7.61 34.29 5.41
N ARG A 100 8.08 33.22 4.77
CA ARG A 100 9.00 33.25 3.61
C ARG A 100 8.25 33.44 2.28
N GLN A 101 6.91 33.40 2.28
CA GLN A 101 6.08 33.68 1.09
C GLN A 101 5.66 35.16 0.99
N LEU A 102 5.98 35.98 2.00
CA LEU A 102 5.61 37.39 1.99
C LEU A 102 6.41 38.16 0.92
N PRO A 103 5.75 39.09 0.18
CA PRO A 103 6.44 39.94 -0.78
C PRO A 103 7.39 40.94 -0.08
N PHE A 104 8.36 41.48 -0.83
CA PHE A 104 9.32 42.51 -0.39
C PHE A 104 10.37 42.04 0.65
N ARG A 105 10.83 40.79 0.54
CA ARG A 105 11.99 40.29 1.29
C ARG A 105 13.29 40.56 0.52
N GLY A 106 14.40 40.68 1.25
CA GLY A 106 15.75 40.76 0.69
C GLY A 106 16.37 39.40 0.36
N ASP A 107 15.67 38.30 0.67
CA ASP A 107 16.02 36.92 0.35
C ASP A 107 15.10 36.36 -0.76
N GLU A 108 15.52 35.29 -1.43
CA GLU A 108 14.68 34.56 -2.40
C GLU A 108 13.53 33.75 -1.71
N GLY A 109 13.28 33.99 -0.42
CA GLY A 109 12.16 33.44 0.34
C GLY A 109 12.10 31.92 0.33
N ILE A 110 11.10 31.37 -0.37
CA ILE A 110 10.88 29.93 -0.51
C ILE A 110 11.78 29.26 -1.56
N PHE A 111 12.55 30.05 -2.31
CA PHE A 111 13.48 29.58 -3.36
C PHE A 111 14.95 29.68 -2.91
N GLU A 112 15.21 30.06 -1.66
CA GLU A 112 16.54 30.02 -1.07
C GLU A 112 17.04 28.58 -0.96
N GLU A 113 18.27 28.30 -1.40
CA GLU A 113 18.85 26.94 -1.42
C GLU A 113 18.88 26.31 -0.02
N SER A 114 19.24 27.10 1.01
CA SER A 114 19.27 26.65 2.41
C SER A 114 17.90 26.14 2.88
N PHE A 115 16.83 26.83 2.46
CA PHE A 115 15.46 26.49 2.80
C PHE A 115 14.97 25.27 2.02
N ILE A 116 15.34 25.16 0.75
CA ILE A 116 15.03 24.01 -0.09
C ILE A 116 15.64 22.74 0.51
N GLU A 117 16.90 22.80 0.96
CA GLU A 117 17.62 21.68 1.56
C GLU A 117 17.08 21.30 2.94
N GLU A 118 16.81 22.28 3.82
CA GLU A 118 16.15 22.06 5.12
C GLU A 118 14.80 21.35 4.93
N ARG A 119 14.01 21.82 3.96
CA ARG A 119 12.73 21.20 3.62
C ARG A 119 12.92 19.80 3.05
N ARG A 120 13.90 19.57 2.16
CA ARG A 120 14.20 18.26 1.57
C ARG A 120 14.48 17.23 2.68
N GLN A 121 15.36 17.55 3.63
CA GLN A 121 15.67 16.71 4.78
C GLN A 121 14.44 16.43 5.65
N GLY A 122 13.62 17.44 5.93
CA GLY A 122 12.40 17.27 6.72
C GLY A 122 11.36 16.37 6.03
N LEU A 123 11.21 16.49 4.71
CA LEU A 123 10.33 15.65 3.91
C LEU A 123 10.83 14.19 3.86
N GLU A 124 12.14 14.01 3.76
CA GLU A 124 12.78 12.69 3.75
C GLU A 124 12.58 11.96 5.08
N GLN A 125 12.79 12.65 6.19
CA GLN A 125 12.50 12.11 7.52
C GLN A 125 11.02 11.78 7.71
N PHE A 126 10.12 12.63 7.20
CA PHE A 126 8.68 12.40 7.28
C PHE A 126 8.28 11.12 6.53
N ILE A 127 8.70 10.97 5.26
CA ILE A 127 8.25 9.85 4.43
C ILE A 127 8.86 8.52 4.89
N ASN A 128 10.11 8.52 5.36
CA ASN A 128 10.73 7.31 5.91
C ASN A 128 10.00 6.83 7.18
N LYS A 129 9.60 7.74 8.07
CA LYS A 129 8.80 7.39 9.27
C LYS A 129 7.42 6.84 8.91
N ILE A 130 6.75 7.44 7.94
CA ILE A 130 5.43 6.98 7.47
C ILE A 130 5.55 5.62 6.79
N ALA A 131 6.48 5.45 5.85
CA ALA A 131 6.59 4.23 5.07
C ALA A 131 7.09 3.04 5.91
N GLY A 132 7.80 3.29 7.01
CA GLY A 132 8.16 2.26 7.99
C GLY A 132 7.00 1.78 8.87
N HIS A 133 5.85 2.47 8.87
CA HIS A 133 4.74 2.11 9.75
C HIS A 133 3.83 1.03 9.10
N PRO A 134 3.62 -0.15 9.72
CA PRO A 134 2.86 -1.25 9.11
C PRO A 134 1.42 -0.87 8.69
N LEU A 135 0.75 -0.06 9.51
CA LEU A 135 -0.60 0.44 9.16
C LEU A 135 -0.59 1.37 7.94
N ALA A 136 0.46 2.18 7.74
CA ALA A 136 0.55 3.08 6.58
C ALA A 136 0.91 2.29 5.32
N GLN A 137 1.69 1.22 5.45
CA GLN A 137 2.01 0.33 4.32
C GLN A 137 0.76 -0.35 3.73
N ASN A 138 -0.30 -0.52 4.54
CA ASN A 138 -1.58 -1.06 4.06
C ASN A 138 -2.43 -0.03 3.30
N GLU A 139 -2.10 1.26 3.37
CA GLU A 139 -2.92 2.32 2.80
C GLU A 139 -2.59 2.55 1.33
N ARG A 140 -3.61 2.54 0.47
CA ARG A 140 -3.44 2.77 -0.98
C ARG A 140 -2.89 4.16 -1.28
N CYS A 141 -3.18 5.16 -0.46
CA CYS A 141 -2.67 6.52 -0.66
C CYS A 141 -1.12 6.58 -0.61
N LEU A 142 -0.47 5.74 0.22
CA LEU A 142 0.99 5.65 0.28
C LEU A 142 1.56 5.05 -1.02
N HIS A 143 0.94 3.97 -1.52
CA HIS A 143 1.36 3.34 -2.78
C HIS A 143 1.22 4.29 -3.97
N MET A 144 0.08 4.99 -4.06
CA MET A 144 -0.16 5.99 -5.09
C MET A 144 0.86 7.14 -4.99
N PHE A 145 1.19 7.57 -3.77
CA PHE A 145 2.18 8.61 -3.56
C PHE A 145 3.59 8.20 -4.00
N LEU A 146 4.03 6.97 -3.70
CA LEU A 146 5.40 6.51 -3.97
C LEU A 146 5.62 5.90 -5.37
N GLN A 147 4.60 5.26 -5.95
CA GLN A 147 4.78 4.43 -7.17
C GLN A 147 4.08 4.97 -8.41
N GLU A 148 2.98 5.71 -8.27
CA GLU A 148 2.25 6.24 -9.43
C GLU A 148 2.85 7.58 -9.87
N GLU A 149 2.84 7.92 -11.16
CA GLU A 149 3.44 9.19 -11.61
C GLU A 149 2.62 10.40 -11.15
N ALA A 150 1.29 10.29 -11.18
CA ALA A 150 0.36 11.34 -10.78
C ALA A 150 -0.53 10.87 -9.61
N ILE A 151 -0.86 11.82 -8.71
CA ILE A 151 -1.78 11.57 -7.59
C ILE A 151 -3.20 11.86 -8.06
N ASP A 152 -4.07 10.84 -7.99
CA ASP A 152 -5.50 11.02 -8.22
C ASP A 152 -6.15 11.79 -7.06
N ARG A 153 -6.61 13.03 -7.33
CA ARG A 153 -7.27 13.88 -6.34
C ARG A 153 -8.70 13.44 -6.02
N ASN A 154 -9.30 12.61 -6.88
CA ASN A 154 -10.62 12.02 -6.67
C ASN A 154 -10.54 10.67 -5.95
N TYR A 155 -9.41 10.39 -5.31
CA TYR A 155 -9.21 9.20 -4.51
C TYR A 155 -10.28 9.09 -3.41
N VAL A 156 -10.96 7.95 -3.37
CA VAL A 156 -11.95 7.63 -2.33
C VAL A 156 -11.39 6.49 -1.48
N PRO A 157 -11.26 6.68 -0.16
CA PRO A 157 -10.79 5.63 0.74
C PRO A 157 -11.81 4.48 0.81
N GLY A 158 -11.32 3.26 1.07
CA GLY A 158 -12.19 2.08 1.23
C GLY A 158 -12.55 1.32 -0.07
N LYS A 159 -12.51 1.95 -1.25
CA LYS A 159 -12.54 1.19 -2.53
C LYS A 159 -11.20 0.51 -2.86
N GLY A 160 -10.15 0.89 -2.13
CA GLY A 160 -8.75 0.50 -2.35
C GLY A 160 -8.23 -0.69 -1.53
N GLY A 161 -8.85 -1.02 -0.39
CA GLY A 161 -8.31 -2.01 0.55
C GLY A 161 -8.21 -3.43 -0.03
N ILE A 162 -9.17 -3.82 -0.88
CA ILE A 162 -9.16 -5.09 -1.62
C ILE A 162 -7.97 -5.21 -2.57
N TRP A 163 -7.43 -4.09 -3.07
CA TRP A 163 -6.33 -4.12 -4.03
C TRP A 163 -5.02 -4.58 -3.39
N VAL A 164 -4.77 -4.25 -2.11
CA VAL A 164 -3.57 -4.72 -1.39
C VAL A 164 -3.60 -6.23 -1.19
N TRP A 165 -4.77 -6.79 -0.86
CA TRP A 165 -4.98 -8.25 -0.76
C TRP A 165 -4.86 -8.97 -2.10
N LEU A 166 -5.29 -8.34 -3.20
CA LEU A 166 -5.14 -8.90 -4.55
C LEU A 166 -3.67 -9.12 -4.95
N TYR A 167 -2.72 -8.35 -4.40
CA TYR A 167 -1.29 -8.54 -4.69
C TYR A 167 -0.69 -9.80 -4.06
N TRP A 168 -1.32 -10.33 -3.00
CA TRP A 168 -0.94 -11.57 -2.32
C TRP A 168 -1.59 -12.83 -2.92
N LEU A 169 -2.53 -12.67 -3.86
CA LEU A 169 -3.19 -13.80 -4.53
C LEU A 169 -2.39 -14.27 -5.76
N PRO A 170 -2.16 -15.58 -5.94
CA PRO A 170 -1.59 -16.14 -7.18
C PRO A 170 -2.35 -15.65 -8.42
N GLY A 171 -1.66 -15.43 -9.54
CA GLY A 171 -2.18 -14.72 -10.73
C GLY A 171 -3.58 -15.16 -11.19
N TYR A 172 -3.88 -16.45 -11.09
CA TYR A 172 -5.17 -17.03 -11.46
C TYR A 172 -6.37 -16.51 -10.62
N TRP A 173 -6.16 -16.25 -9.33
CA TRP A 173 -7.19 -15.73 -8.42
C TRP A 173 -7.37 -14.22 -8.58
N ARG A 174 -6.30 -13.54 -8.98
CA ARG A 174 -6.27 -12.08 -9.22
C ARG A 174 -7.18 -11.69 -10.39
N ASP A 175 -7.15 -12.48 -11.48
CA ASP A 175 -7.99 -12.27 -12.65
C ASP A 175 -9.46 -12.65 -12.40
N CYS A 176 -9.70 -13.67 -11.57
CA CYS A 176 -11.04 -14.12 -11.22
C CYS A 176 -11.77 -13.10 -10.32
N LEU A 177 -11.10 -12.52 -9.31
CA LEU A 177 -11.67 -11.44 -8.50
C LEU A 177 -11.87 -10.14 -9.31
N ARG A 178 -10.95 -9.81 -10.22
CA ARG A 178 -11.07 -8.62 -11.08
C ARG A 178 -12.33 -8.65 -11.96
N ARG A 179 -12.75 -9.84 -12.42
CA ARG A 179 -13.99 -10.01 -13.20
C ARG A 179 -15.27 -10.05 -12.36
N LYS A 180 -15.16 -10.28 -11.05
CA LYS A 180 -16.33 -10.45 -10.15
C LYS A 180 -16.72 -9.16 -9.42
N TRP A 181 -15.95 -8.08 -9.60
CA TRP A 181 -16.24 -6.77 -9.04
C TRP A 181 -17.11 -5.97 -10.02
N ASP A 182 -18.39 -6.34 -10.09
CA ASP A 182 -19.41 -5.58 -10.81
C ASP A 182 -19.93 -4.44 -9.91
N PRO A 183 -20.01 -3.18 -10.38
CA PRO A 183 -20.46 -2.03 -9.57
C PRO A 183 -21.93 -2.08 -9.09
N GLY A 184 -22.68 -3.12 -9.42
CA GLY A 184 -24.11 -3.26 -9.14
C GLY A 184 -24.50 -4.27 -8.05
N SER A 185 -23.54 -4.92 -7.37
CA SER A 185 -23.87 -6.09 -6.53
C SER A 185 -24.46 -5.80 -5.15
N GLY A 186 -24.48 -4.54 -4.69
CA GLY A 186 -25.13 -4.15 -3.42
C GLY A 186 -24.58 -4.82 -2.14
N MET A 187 -23.46 -5.55 -2.21
CA MET A 187 -22.90 -6.25 -1.07
C MET A 187 -22.21 -5.30 -0.09
N THR A 188 -22.57 -5.41 1.19
CA THR A 188 -21.94 -4.66 2.27
C THR A 188 -20.54 -5.23 2.60
N GLN A 189 -19.63 -4.37 3.10
CA GLN A 189 -18.24 -4.73 3.44
C GLN A 189 -18.13 -5.96 4.36
N HIS A 190 -19.11 -6.15 5.25
CA HIS A 190 -19.17 -7.30 6.14
C HIS A 190 -19.44 -8.61 5.38
N GLN A 191 -20.37 -8.62 4.42
CA GLN A 191 -20.66 -9.81 3.60
C GLN A 191 -19.48 -10.24 2.73
N ILE A 192 -18.65 -9.30 2.27
CA ILE A 192 -17.47 -9.61 1.44
C ILE A 192 -16.37 -10.30 2.28
N HIS A 193 -16.16 -9.85 3.52
CA HIS A 193 -15.18 -10.47 4.42
C HIS A 193 -15.56 -11.92 4.76
N TYR A 194 -16.85 -12.19 5.00
CA TYR A 194 -17.36 -13.55 5.25
C TYR A 194 -17.25 -14.47 4.03
N HIS A 195 -17.46 -13.95 2.81
CA HIS A 195 -17.42 -14.78 1.60
C HIS A 195 -15.98 -15.15 1.17
N LEU A 196 -15.01 -14.29 1.49
CA LEU A 196 -13.58 -14.53 1.25
C LEU A 196 -12.94 -15.41 2.32
N SER A 197 -13.38 -15.33 3.59
CA SER A 197 -12.94 -16.26 4.63
C SER A 197 -13.44 -17.69 4.38
N TRP A 198 -14.66 -17.86 3.86
CA TRP A 198 -15.22 -19.18 3.53
C TRP A 198 -14.50 -19.88 2.37
N THR A 199 -13.99 -19.12 1.40
CA THR A 199 -13.26 -19.66 0.23
C THR A 199 -11.78 -19.93 0.53
N ALA A 200 -11.18 -19.20 1.47
CA ALA A 200 -9.81 -19.44 1.92
C ALA A 200 -9.67 -20.58 2.94
N TYR A 201 -10.76 -21.01 3.58
CA TYR A 201 -10.74 -21.98 4.70
C TYR A 201 -11.44 -23.31 4.42
N SER A 202 -11.59 -23.71 3.15
CA SER A 202 -12.10 -25.04 2.80
C SER A 202 -11.04 -25.84 2.02
N PRO A 203 -10.14 -26.57 2.71
CA PRO A 203 -9.28 -27.54 2.07
C PRO A 203 -9.98 -28.90 2.09
N GLN A 204 -10.94 -29.14 1.19
CA GLN A 204 -11.36 -30.49 0.74
C GLN A 204 -12.68 -30.40 -0.04
N ILE A 205 -12.63 -30.44 -1.38
CA ILE A 205 -13.62 -31.17 -2.18
C ILE A 205 -12.87 -31.86 -3.35
N PRO A 206 -13.07 -33.17 -3.61
CA PRO A 206 -12.32 -33.93 -4.61
C PRO A 206 -12.72 -33.55 -6.04
N GLN A 207 -11.82 -33.86 -6.98
CA GLN A 207 -12.02 -33.80 -8.43
C GLN A 207 -13.38 -34.39 -8.82
N VAL A 208 -14.30 -33.56 -9.30
CA VAL A 208 -15.54 -34.04 -9.91
C VAL A 208 -15.25 -34.56 -11.32
N HIS A 209 -15.58 -35.83 -11.50
CA HIS A 209 -15.56 -36.57 -12.75
C HIS A 209 -16.17 -35.77 -13.91
N THR A 210 -15.51 -35.83 -15.05
CA THR A 210 -16.03 -35.48 -16.36
C THR A 210 -17.37 -36.17 -16.60
N PHE A 211 -18.46 -35.41 -16.64
CA PHE A 211 -19.75 -35.90 -17.10
C PHE A 211 -19.80 -35.81 -18.63
N SER A 212 -19.78 -36.97 -19.27
CA SER A 212 -19.93 -37.12 -20.71
C SER A 212 -21.28 -36.57 -21.18
N ARG A 213 -21.25 -35.73 -22.21
CA ARG A 213 -22.42 -35.19 -22.90
C ARG A 213 -23.08 -36.30 -23.72
N THR A 214 -24.25 -36.80 -23.29
CA THR A 214 -25.16 -37.52 -24.19
C THR A 214 -26.23 -36.56 -24.69
N SER A 215 -26.18 -36.30 -26.00
CA SER A 215 -27.19 -35.56 -26.78
C SER A 215 -28.48 -36.37 -26.88
N ALA A 216 -29.58 -35.81 -26.37
CA ALA A 216 -30.93 -36.25 -26.70
C ALA A 216 -31.37 -35.53 -27.98
N THR A 217 -31.68 -36.29 -29.02
CA THR A 217 -32.52 -35.86 -30.15
C THR A 217 -33.70 -36.83 -30.16
N GLY A 218 -34.89 -36.31 -29.88
CA GLY A 218 -36.13 -36.99 -30.23
C GLY A 218 -36.46 -36.68 -31.69
N ASP A 219 -37.08 -37.62 -32.41
CA ASP A 219 -38.49 -37.47 -32.79
C ASP A 219 -39.06 -38.71 -33.51
N GLN A 220 -40.36 -38.93 -33.26
CA GLN A 220 -41.43 -39.50 -34.11
C GLN A 220 -41.40 -40.95 -34.68
N GLY A 221 -42.38 -41.76 -34.24
CA GLY A 221 -43.56 -42.06 -35.09
C GLY A 221 -43.71 -43.44 -35.76
N SER A 222 -44.88 -44.06 -35.53
CA SER A 222 -45.59 -45.11 -36.29
C SER A 222 -45.07 -46.56 -36.14
N ALA A 223 -45.91 -47.59 -35.96
CA ALA A 223 -47.36 -47.75 -36.22
C ALA A 223 -48.08 -48.53 -35.10
#